data_AF-Q9M7W7-F1
#
_entry.id   AF-Q9M7W7-F1
#
_cell.length_a   1.000
_cell.length_b   1.000
_cell.length_c   1.000
_cell.angle_alpha   90.00
_cell.angle_beta   90.00
_cell.angle_gamma   90.00
#
_symmetry.space_group_name_H-M   'P 1'
#
loop_
_entity.id
_entity.type
_entity.pdbx_description
1 polymer ?
#
loop_
_entity_poly.entity_id
_entity_poly.type
_entity_poly.pdbx_seq_one_letter_code
_entity_poly.pdbx_strand_id
1 'polypeptide(L)'
;MMGDYGITEEDLVIEEAQGYPRAYTKICRDFDAFPYKNGPPFTFMPYILQQNESLRCREVDQMFPVIDPKARPTTKPKIFLSLLWKQLNHLGNAGFDPAVIRIDPYGNVVYFHADSASPLAWSFDHWFPCSRGGLTVPSNLRIVQWQARKNKKDKLEFLVPWWDLQVGISVNQFLSIFAASSSDFRYR
;
A
#
# COMPACT_ATOMS: atom_id res chain seq x y z
N MET A 1 24.14 -8.96 9.91
CA MET A 1 23.43 -8.14 8.90
C MET A 1 22.44 -8.97 8.07
N MET A 2 22.86 -9.80 7.11
CA MET A 2 21.96 -10.73 6.39
C MET A 2 21.62 -12.00 7.19
N GLY A 3 22.64 -12.57 7.84
CA GLY A 3 22.53 -13.82 8.59
C GLY A 3 21.56 -13.77 9.78
N ASP A 4 21.40 -12.60 10.41
CA ASP A 4 20.50 -12.43 11.56
C ASP A 4 19.01 -12.55 11.17
N TYR A 5 18.69 -12.32 9.89
CA TYR A 5 17.34 -12.45 9.33
C TYR A 5 17.17 -13.72 8.48
N GLY A 6 18.19 -14.61 8.44
CA GLY A 6 18.16 -15.80 7.59
C GLY A 6 18.03 -15.49 6.08
N ILE A 7 18.48 -14.31 5.66
CA ILE A 7 18.42 -13.85 4.26
C ILE A 7 19.75 -14.15 3.58
N THR A 8 19.71 -14.75 2.40
CA THR A 8 20.91 -15.01 1.58
C THR A 8 21.05 -14.01 0.43
N GLU A 9 22.17 -14.04 -0.29
CA GLU A 9 22.35 -13.19 -1.48
C GLU A 9 21.32 -13.52 -2.58
N GLU A 10 20.95 -14.79 -2.73
CA GLU A 10 19.92 -15.24 -3.66
C GLU A 10 18.54 -14.65 -3.35
N ASP A 11 18.26 -14.33 -2.08
CA ASP A 11 17.00 -13.73 -1.66
C ASP A 11 16.89 -12.24 -2.04
N LEU A 12 18.02 -11.58 -2.33
CA LEU A 12 18.04 -10.18 -2.77
C LEU A 12 17.79 -10.02 -4.29
N VAL A 13 17.85 -11.11 -5.05
CA VAL A 13 17.55 -11.08 -6.48
C VAL A 13 16.06 -10.79 -6.68
N ILE A 14 15.76 -9.84 -7.57
CA ILE A 14 14.39 -9.49 -7.94
C ILE A 14 13.74 -10.69 -8.62
N GLU A 15 12.65 -11.19 -8.05
CA GLU A 15 11.88 -12.26 -8.66
C GLU A 15 10.91 -11.66 -9.68
N GLU A 16 11.08 -11.98 -10.97
CA GLU A 16 10.30 -11.38 -12.06
C GLU A 16 8.78 -11.53 -11.87
N ALA A 17 8.34 -12.69 -11.33
CA ALA A 17 6.93 -12.96 -11.08
C ALA A 17 6.33 -12.10 -9.97
N GLN A 18 7.12 -11.71 -8.96
CA GLN A 18 6.69 -10.87 -7.85
C GLN A 18 6.95 -9.38 -8.11
N GLY A 19 7.96 -9.07 -8.93
CA GLY A 19 8.43 -7.73 -9.23
C GLY A 19 9.28 -7.09 -8.14
N TYR A 20 9.66 -7.84 -7.12
CA TYR A 20 10.51 -7.42 -6.00
C TYR A 20 11.33 -8.60 -5.45
N PRO A 21 12.36 -8.35 -4.62
CA PRO A 21 13.19 -9.42 -4.04
C PRO A 21 12.43 -10.33 -3.08
N ARG A 22 12.78 -11.63 -3.04
CA ARG A 22 12.18 -12.63 -2.11
C ARG A 22 12.32 -12.23 -0.66
N ALA A 23 13.44 -11.61 -0.31
CA ALA A 23 13.70 -11.06 1.01
C ALA A 23 12.58 -10.12 1.49
N TYR A 24 12.01 -9.30 0.59
CA TYR A 24 10.95 -8.36 0.94
C TYR A 24 9.71 -9.07 1.50
N THR A 25 9.29 -10.18 0.87
CA THR A 25 8.19 -11.00 1.39
C THR A 25 8.54 -11.66 2.72
N LYS A 26 9.75 -12.19 2.88
CA LYS A 26 10.19 -12.80 4.15
C LYS A 26 10.11 -11.80 5.29
N ILE A 27 10.65 -10.60 5.09
CA ILE A 27 10.60 -9.48 6.05
C ILE A 27 9.16 -9.10 6.40
N CYS A 28 8.29 -9.01 5.39
CA CYS A 28 6.89 -8.68 5.60
C CYS A 28 6.06 -9.81 6.25
N ARG A 29 6.54 -11.06 6.25
CA ARG A 29 5.83 -12.22 6.82
C ARG A 29 6.38 -12.66 8.17
N ASP A 30 7.62 -12.34 8.51
CA ASP A 30 8.25 -12.83 9.72
C ASP A 30 7.86 -11.97 10.95
N PHE A 31 6.89 -12.51 11.69
CA PHE A 31 6.16 -11.84 12.76
C PHE A 31 6.99 -11.55 14.01
N ASP A 32 8.10 -12.28 14.20
CA ASP A 32 8.94 -12.16 15.41
C ASP A 32 10.13 -11.21 15.20
N ALA A 33 10.57 -11.01 13.95
CA ALA A 33 11.70 -10.15 13.62
C ALA A 33 11.31 -8.68 13.41
N PHE A 34 10.08 -8.40 12.97
CA PHE A 34 9.65 -7.07 12.52
C PHE A 34 8.47 -6.48 13.30
N PRO A 35 8.45 -5.13 13.46
CA PRO A 35 7.36 -4.43 14.14
C PRO A 35 6.01 -4.51 13.39
N TYR A 36 6.02 -4.88 12.11
CA TYR A 36 4.85 -5.00 11.26
C TYR A 36 4.26 -6.42 11.34
N LYS A 37 3.77 -6.77 12.54
CA LYS A 37 3.25 -8.11 12.89
C LYS A 37 2.00 -8.57 12.12
N ASN A 38 1.55 -7.85 11.10
CA ASN A 38 0.36 -8.19 10.31
C ASN A 38 0.61 -8.12 8.80
N GLY A 39 1.88 -8.13 8.36
CA GLY A 39 2.26 -7.97 6.95
C GLY A 39 1.71 -6.69 6.32
N PRO A 40 1.77 -6.54 4.98
CA PRO A 40 0.94 -5.55 4.31
C PRO A 40 -0.50 -5.98 4.62
N PRO A 41 -1.26 -5.15 5.35
CA PRO A 41 -2.46 -5.63 6.00
C PRO A 41 -3.53 -5.96 4.97
N PHE A 42 -4.29 -7.02 5.24
CA PHE A 42 -5.67 -7.08 4.76
C PHE A 42 -6.55 -6.06 5.52
N THR A 43 -6.13 -5.63 6.72
CA THR A 43 -6.66 -4.51 7.52
C THR A 43 -5.58 -3.99 8.49
N PHE A 44 -5.11 -2.74 8.34
CA PHE A 44 -3.98 -2.17 9.10
C PHE A 44 -4.37 -1.90 10.55
N MET A 45 -3.53 -2.29 11.53
CA MET A 45 -3.67 -1.88 12.93
C MET A 45 -2.63 -0.81 13.29
N PRO A 46 -3.03 0.33 13.87
CA PRO A 46 -2.13 1.44 14.17
C PRO A 46 -0.99 1.02 15.11
N TYR A 47 0.26 1.30 14.71
CA TYR A 47 1.47 0.93 15.46
C TYR A 47 2.52 2.05 15.44
N ILE A 48 3.11 2.36 16.60
CA ILE A 48 4.22 3.31 16.74
C ILE A 48 5.49 2.50 17.03
N LEU A 49 6.52 2.68 16.21
CA LEU A 49 7.81 2.01 16.38
C LEU A 49 8.50 2.47 17.67
N GLN A 50 8.89 1.50 18.51
CA GLN A 50 9.81 1.76 19.61
C GLN A 50 11.24 1.95 19.09
N GLN A 51 12.12 2.53 19.92
CA GLN A 51 13.50 2.88 19.51
C GLN A 51 14.28 1.68 18.94
N ASN A 52 14.18 0.50 19.57
CA ASN A 52 14.86 -0.71 19.10
C ASN A 52 14.34 -1.20 17.74
N GLU A 53 13.04 -1.00 17.48
CA GLU A 53 12.41 -1.40 16.22
C GLU A 53 12.76 -0.44 15.09
N SER A 54 12.94 0.85 15.42
CA SER A 54 13.41 1.85 14.46
C SER A 54 14.83 1.54 13.95
N LEU A 55 15.69 0.97 14.80
CA LEU A 55 17.03 0.52 14.42
C LEU A 55 16.95 -0.67 13.46
N ARG A 56 16.12 -1.68 13.77
CA ARG A 56 15.88 -2.82 12.87
C ARG A 56 15.35 -2.39 11.51
N CYS A 57 14.38 -1.48 11.48
CA CYS A 57 13.86 -0.92 10.23
C CYS A 57 14.96 -0.26 9.38
N ARG A 58 15.91 0.45 10.01
CA ARG A 58 17.05 1.06 9.32
C ARG A 58 18.04 0.02 8.78
N GLU A 59 18.33 -1.02 9.54
CA GLU A 59 19.19 -2.13 9.07
C GLU A 59 18.59 -2.78 7.83
N VAL A 60 17.28 -2.98 7.81
CA VAL A 60 16.59 -3.60 6.67
C VAL A 60 16.44 -2.65 5.48
N ASP A 61 16.30 -1.35 5.71
CA ASP A 61 16.36 -0.35 4.65
C ASP A 61 17.70 -0.42 3.89
N GLN A 62 18.81 -0.68 4.60
CA GLN A 62 20.14 -0.82 4.01
C GLN A 62 20.29 -2.09 3.14
N MET A 63 19.45 -3.11 3.34
CA MET A 63 19.47 -4.32 2.52
C MET A 63 18.97 -4.09 1.08
N PHE A 64 18.19 -3.03 0.86
CA PHE A 64 17.62 -2.69 -0.44
C PHE A 64 18.07 -1.30 -0.90
N PRO A 65 19.35 -1.12 -1.26
CA PRO A 65 19.88 0.19 -1.60
C PRO A 65 19.13 0.82 -2.80
N VAL A 66 19.10 2.15 -2.85
CA VAL A 66 18.62 2.87 -4.02
C VAL A 66 19.63 2.67 -5.15
N ILE A 67 19.19 2.00 -6.21
CA ILE A 67 20.01 1.66 -7.38
C ILE A 67 19.97 2.81 -8.38
N ASP A 68 18.78 3.34 -8.67
CA ASP A 68 18.59 4.48 -9.55
C ASP A 68 17.45 5.39 -9.02
N PRO A 69 17.76 6.56 -8.42
CA PRO A 69 16.74 7.46 -7.90
C PRO A 69 15.85 8.08 -8.98
N LYS A 70 16.23 7.98 -10.26
CA LYS A 70 15.47 8.50 -11.41
C LYS A 70 14.75 7.39 -12.17
N ALA A 71 14.77 6.15 -11.68
CA ALA A 71 14.12 5.03 -12.33
C ALA A 71 12.65 5.34 -12.62
N ARG A 72 12.23 5.04 -13.85
CA ARG A 72 10.84 5.24 -14.30
C ARG A 72 10.20 3.89 -14.62
N PRO A 73 8.88 3.77 -14.47
CA PRO A 73 8.16 2.59 -14.93
C PRO A 73 8.44 2.32 -16.41
N THR A 74 8.92 1.11 -16.72
CA THR A 74 9.17 0.65 -18.09
C THR A 74 7.86 0.32 -18.82
N THR A 75 6.85 -0.10 -18.06
CA THR A 75 5.49 -0.40 -18.54
C THR A 75 4.51 0.63 -18.01
N LYS A 76 3.44 0.93 -18.75
CA LYS A 76 2.38 1.84 -18.29
C LYS A 76 1.48 1.11 -17.30
N PRO A 77 1.38 1.50 -16.01
CA PRO A 77 0.55 0.79 -15.02
C PRO A 77 -0.93 0.71 -15.40
N LYS A 78 -1.42 1.67 -16.20
CA LYS A 78 -2.81 1.73 -16.69
C LYS A 78 -3.29 0.45 -17.39
N ILE A 79 -2.39 -0.34 -17.99
CA ILE A 79 -2.78 -1.59 -18.65
C ILE A 79 -3.35 -2.62 -17.64
N PHE A 80 -2.99 -2.50 -16.36
CA PHE A 80 -3.44 -3.39 -15.30
C PHE A 80 -4.63 -2.84 -14.51
N LEU A 81 -5.19 -1.70 -14.90
CA LEU A 81 -6.25 -1.02 -14.13
C LEU A 81 -7.43 -1.93 -13.78
N SER A 82 -7.98 -2.63 -14.79
CA SER A 82 -9.16 -3.49 -14.59
C SER A 82 -8.88 -4.65 -13.62
N LEU A 83 -7.67 -5.21 -13.67
CA LEU A 83 -7.21 -6.27 -12.76
C LEU A 83 -7.04 -5.73 -11.34
N LEU A 84 -6.24 -4.66 -11.18
CA LEU A 84 -5.91 -4.07 -9.89
C LEU A 84 -7.15 -3.53 -9.18
N TRP A 85 -8.08 -2.92 -9.92
CA TRP A 85 -9.35 -2.46 -9.35
C TRP A 85 -10.17 -3.63 -8.78
N LYS A 86 -10.27 -4.73 -9.51
CA LYS A 86 -11.01 -5.93 -9.05
C LYS A 86 -10.39 -6.59 -7.82
N GLN A 87 -9.09 -6.42 -7.59
CA GLN A 87 -8.37 -6.95 -6.44
C GLN A 87 -8.57 -6.12 -5.15
N LEU A 88 -9.03 -4.87 -5.26
CA LEU A 88 -9.32 -4.05 -4.08
C LEU A 88 -10.50 -4.61 -3.29
N ASN A 89 -10.50 -4.39 -1.97
CA ASN A 89 -11.60 -4.76 -1.11
C ASN A 89 -12.86 -3.94 -1.43
N HIS A 90 -14.04 -4.50 -1.17
CA HIS A 90 -15.32 -3.78 -1.30
C HIS A 90 -15.97 -3.58 0.07
N LEU A 91 -16.96 -2.70 0.15
CA LEU A 91 -17.69 -2.36 1.38
C LEU A 91 -18.68 -3.46 1.85
N GLY A 92 -18.48 -4.72 1.43
CA GLY A 92 -19.37 -5.83 1.77
C GLY A 92 -20.83 -5.56 1.39
N ASN A 93 -21.74 -5.84 2.34
CA ASN A 93 -23.20 -5.69 2.18
C ASN A 93 -23.72 -4.27 2.44
N ALA A 94 -22.86 -3.25 2.45
CA ALA A 94 -23.27 -1.86 2.72
C ALA A 94 -24.08 -1.19 1.58
N GLY A 95 -24.38 -1.93 0.49
CA GLY A 95 -25.25 -1.45 -0.60
C GLY A 95 -24.56 -0.56 -1.64
N PHE A 96 -23.24 -0.41 -1.59
CA PHE A 96 -22.46 0.34 -2.58
C PHE A 96 -21.98 -0.57 -3.72
N ASP A 97 -22.01 -0.06 -4.96
CA ASP A 97 -21.56 -0.81 -6.14
C ASP A 97 -20.04 -1.08 -6.08
N PRO A 98 -19.60 -2.35 -5.98
CA PRO A 98 -18.18 -2.70 -5.95
C PRO A 98 -17.48 -2.48 -7.29
N ALA A 99 -18.19 -2.21 -8.39
CA ALA A 99 -17.56 -1.77 -9.63
C ALA A 99 -17.02 -0.33 -9.52
N VAL A 100 -17.54 0.46 -8.59
CA VAL A 100 -17.36 1.91 -8.58
C VAL A 100 -16.73 2.44 -7.30
N ILE A 101 -17.05 1.85 -6.14
CA ILE A 101 -16.48 2.23 -4.84
C ILE A 101 -15.77 1.03 -4.23
N ARG A 102 -14.53 1.23 -3.81
CA ARG A 102 -13.68 0.19 -3.23
C ARG A 102 -12.84 0.73 -2.08
N ILE A 103 -12.10 -0.15 -1.43
CA ILE A 103 -11.25 0.14 -0.29
C ILE A 103 -9.83 -0.25 -0.68
N ASP A 104 -8.89 0.69 -0.57
CA ASP A 104 -7.47 0.42 -0.79
C ASP A 104 -6.87 -0.44 0.35
N PRO A 105 -5.65 -0.97 0.20
CA PRO A 105 -5.01 -1.78 1.24
C PRO A 105 -4.80 -1.08 2.59
N TYR A 106 -4.93 0.25 2.64
CA TYR A 106 -4.76 1.05 3.84
C TYR A 106 -6.09 1.42 4.52
N GLY A 107 -7.21 0.92 3.99
CA GLY A 107 -8.53 1.22 4.53
C GLY A 107 -9.08 2.58 4.11
N ASN A 108 -8.51 3.22 3.10
CA ASN A 108 -9.10 4.40 2.47
C ASN A 108 -10.15 3.98 1.46
N VAL A 109 -11.32 4.62 1.51
CA VAL A 109 -12.34 4.46 0.47
C VAL A 109 -11.91 5.23 -0.78
N VAL A 110 -11.99 4.58 -1.93
CA VAL A 110 -11.66 5.13 -3.25
C VAL A 110 -12.82 4.99 -4.22
N TYR A 111 -12.95 5.97 -5.11
CA TYR A 111 -14.01 6.02 -6.12
C TYR A 111 -13.40 5.99 -7.53
N PHE A 112 -13.91 5.12 -8.40
CA PHE A 112 -13.32 4.83 -9.70
C PHE A 112 -13.17 6.09 -10.58
N HIS A 113 -14.19 6.95 -10.57
CA HIS A 113 -14.23 8.19 -11.35
C HIS A 113 -13.95 9.44 -10.53
N ALA A 114 -13.21 9.32 -9.42
CA ALA A 114 -12.90 10.47 -8.57
C ALA A 114 -12.10 11.54 -9.30
N ASP A 115 -12.50 12.81 -9.10
CA ASP A 115 -11.67 13.95 -9.47
C ASP A 115 -10.34 13.92 -8.74
N SER A 116 -9.25 14.35 -9.39
CA SER A 116 -7.89 14.22 -8.86
C SER A 116 -7.64 14.92 -7.51
N ALA A 117 -8.46 15.91 -7.15
CA ALA A 117 -8.40 16.62 -5.87
C ALA A 117 -9.29 15.98 -4.78
N SER A 118 -10.11 14.99 -5.13
CA SER A 118 -11.03 14.34 -4.21
C SER A 118 -10.30 13.55 -3.12
N PRO A 119 -10.84 13.49 -1.89
CA PRO A 119 -10.31 12.58 -0.86
C PRO A 119 -10.51 11.10 -1.24
N LEU A 120 -11.36 10.79 -2.22
CA LEU A 120 -11.58 9.44 -2.77
C LEU A 120 -10.74 9.15 -4.02
N ALA A 121 -9.90 10.09 -4.46
CA ALA A 121 -9.01 9.86 -5.60
C ALA A 121 -7.87 8.91 -5.26
N TRP A 122 -7.37 8.25 -6.29
CA TRP A 122 -6.41 7.18 -6.17
C TRP A 122 -5.33 7.29 -7.24
N SER A 123 -4.23 6.57 -7.04
CA SER A 123 -3.11 6.48 -7.96
C SER A 123 -2.50 5.08 -7.92
N PHE A 124 -1.66 4.79 -8.92
CA PHE A 124 -0.85 3.57 -8.90
C PHE A 124 0.36 3.77 -8.01
N ASP A 125 0.60 2.80 -7.14
CA ASP A 125 1.79 2.71 -6.30
C ASP A 125 2.48 1.37 -6.53
N HIS A 126 3.81 1.40 -6.44
CA HIS A 126 4.64 0.19 -6.46
C HIS A 126 4.92 -0.25 -5.04
N TRP A 127 4.61 -1.50 -4.70
CA TRP A 127 4.87 -2.05 -3.37
C TRP A 127 6.34 -1.90 -3.00
N PHE A 128 7.19 -2.41 -3.90
CA PHE A 128 8.62 -2.22 -3.91
C PHE A 128 9.01 -1.15 -4.95
N PRO A 129 9.71 -0.08 -4.55
CA PRO A 129 10.01 1.07 -5.42
C PRO A 129 10.83 0.72 -6.66
N CYS A 130 10.49 1.33 -7.80
CA CYS A 130 11.30 1.21 -9.02
C CYS A 130 12.74 1.67 -8.83
N SER A 131 12.97 2.67 -7.97
CA SER A 131 14.32 3.19 -7.70
C SER A 131 15.25 2.19 -7.00
N ARG A 132 14.68 1.13 -6.43
CA ARG A 132 15.39 0.01 -5.80
C ARG A 132 15.36 -1.25 -6.68
N GLY A 133 14.90 -1.13 -7.92
CA GLY A 133 14.78 -2.23 -8.89
C GLY A 133 13.39 -2.85 -9.00
N GLY A 134 12.37 -2.29 -8.34
CA GLY A 134 10.99 -2.77 -8.45
C GLY A 134 10.42 -2.72 -9.87
N LEU A 135 9.81 -3.83 -10.31
CA LEU A 135 9.26 -3.95 -11.66
C LEU A 135 7.82 -3.43 -11.74
N THR A 136 7.38 -3.04 -12.93
CA THR A 136 5.99 -2.63 -13.18
C THR A 136 5.16 -3.83 -13.64
N VAL A 137 4.81 -4.69 -12.68
CA VAL A 137 4.04 -5.91 -12.88
C VAL A 137 2.86 -5.96 -11.90
N PRO A 138 1.78 -6.72 -12.18
CA PRO A 138 0.59 -6.75 -11.31
C PRO A 138 0.88 -7.05 -9.85
N SER A 139 1.79 -7.98 -9.57
CA SER A 139 2.20 -8.40 -8.22
C SER A 139 2.93 -7.33 -7.41
N ASN A 140 3.54 -6.35 -8.08
CA ASN A 140 4.21 -5.21 -7.45
C ASN A 140 3.39 -3.91 -7.56
N LEU A 141 2.22 -3.92 -8.19
CA LEU A 141 1.38 -2.76 -8.36
C LEU A 141 0.15 -2.83 -7.48
N ARG A 142 -0.34 -1.66 -7.08
CA ARG A 142 -1.63 -1.52 -6.41
C ARG A 142 -2.24 -0.16 -6.68
N ILE A 143 -3.54 -0.09 -6.41
CA ILE A 143 -4.28 1.17 -6.36
C ILE A 143 -4.36 1.59 -4.91
N VAL A 144 -3.92 2.81 -4.62
CA VAL A 144 -3.97 3.42 -3.28
C VAL A 144 -4.49 4.84 -3.39
N GLN A 145 -4.97 5.39 -2.28
CA GLN A 145 -5.33 6.79 -2.19
C GLN A 145 -4.15 7.70 -2.59
N TRP A 146 -4.43 8.78 -3.32
CA TRP A 146 -3.39 9.56 -4.00
C TRP A 146 -2.39 10.27 -3.06
N GLN A 147 -2.84 10.75 -1.90
CA GLN A 147 -1.97 11.32 -0.86
C GLN A 147 -1.15 10.23 -0.19
N ALA A 148 -1.71 9.04 0.06
CA ALA A 148 -0.98 7.90 0.59
C ALA A 148 0.22 7.55 -0.32
N ARG A 149 0.00 7.49 -1.65
CA ARG A 149 1.07 7.34 -2.65
C ARG A 149 2.10 8.47 -2.61
N LYS A 150 1.66 9.71 -2.38
CA LYS A 150 2.54 10.88 -2.27
C LYS A 150 3.39 10.84 -1.00
N ASN A 151 2.87 10.30 0.09
CA ASN A 151 3.56 10.18 1.36
C ASN A 151 4.56 9.02 1.34
N LYS A 152 4.16 7.87 0.78
CA LYS A 152 5.05 6.71 0.59
C LYS A 152 6.22 7.01 -0.34
N LYS A 153 5.95 7.63 -1.51
CA LYS A 153 6.97 7.85 -2.56
C LYS A 153 7.70 6.54 -2.89
N ASP A 154 9.02 6.60 -2.93
CA ASP A 154 9.92 5.49 -3.20
C ASP A 154 10.49 4.86 -1.91
N LYS A 155 9.78 5.01 -0.79
CA LYS A 155 10.10 4.32 0.45
C LYS A 155 9.53 2.91 0.43
N LEU A 156 10.20 2.00 1.13
CA LEU A 156 9.63 0.71 1.51
C LEU A 156 8.48 0.95 2.48
N GLU A 157 7.41 0.19 2.33
CA GLU A 157 6.16 0.41 3.07
C GLU A 157 6.35 0.35 4.60
N PHE A 158 7.16 -0.59 5.07
CA PHE A 158 7.52 -0.75 6.48
C PHE A 158 8.39 0.40 7.03
N LEU A 159 8.70 1.43 6.24
CA LEU A 159 9.37 2.66 6.71
C LEU A 159 8.42 3.84 6.80
N VAL A 160 7.17 3.66 6.37
CA VAL A 160 6.16 4.72 6.32
C VAL A 160 5.20 4.52 7.49
N PRO A 161 5.04 5.52 8.36
CA PRO A 161 4.04 5.46 9.39
C PRO A 161 2.63 5.28 8.81
N TRP A 162 1.78 4.58 9.53
CA TRP A 162 0.46 4.23 9.04
C TRP A 162 -0.47 5.43 8.84
N TRP A 163 -0.35 6.45 9.68
CA TRP A 163 -1.13 7.68 9.56
C TRP A 163 -0.80 8.46 8.29
N ASP A 164 0.38 8.24 7.71
CA ASP A 164 0.75 8.80 6.41
C ASP A 164 0.15 8.02 5.24
N LEU A 165 -0.36 6.80 5.49
CA LEU A 165 -0.95 5.91 4.49
C LEU A 165 -2.49 5.89 4.55
N GLN A 166 -3.09 6.19 5.71
CA GLN A 166 -4.54 6.31 5.89
C GLN A 166 -4.98 7.79 5.98
N VAL A 167 -4.91 8.48 4.84
CA VAL A 167 -5.10 9.94 4.74
C VAL A 167 -6.36 10.36 3.97
N GLY A 168 -7.09 9.40 3.39
CA GLY A 168 -8.37 9.65 2.71
C GLY A 168 -9.57 9.55 3.66
N ILE A 169 -10.73 9.23 3.10
CA ILE A 169 -11.92 8.90 3.90
C ILE A 169 -11.81 7.45 4.37
N SER A 170 -11.83 7.22 5.68
CA SER A 170 -11.93 5.86 6.23
C SER A 170 -13.31 5.24 5.99
N VAL A 171 -13.39 3.91 6.00
CA VAL A 171 -14.68 3.18 5.87
C VAL A 171 -15.73 3.70 6.87
N ASN A 172 -15.35 3.88 8.13
CA ASN A 172 -16.28 4.35 9.16
C ASN A 172 -16.80 5.76 8.89
N GLN A 173 -15.91 6.69 8.51
CA GLN A 173 -16.31 8.05 8.13
C GLN A 173 -17.23 8.02 6.91
N PHE A 174 -16.90 7.23 5.89
CA PHE A 174 -17.69 7.08 4.68
C PHE A 174 -19.11 6.61 5.02
N LEU A 175 -19.25 5.50 5.75
CA LEU A 175 -20.56 4.96 6.14
C LEU A 175 -21.34 5.95 7.03
N SER A 176 -20.67 6.68 7.92
CA SER A 176 -21.31 7.66 8.79
C SER A 176 -21.89 8.83 8.00
N ILE A 177 -21.20 9.31 6.96
CA ILE A 177 -21.68 10.39 6.08
C ILE A 177 -22.96 9.96 5.34
N PHE A 178 -22.99 8.74 4.81
CA PHE A 178 -24.16 8.21 4.09
C PHE A 178 -25.32 7.83 5.02
N ALA A 179 -25.03 7.36 6.23
CA ALA A 179 -26.05 7.12 7.25
C ALA A 179 -26.69 8.45 7.70
N ALA A 180 -25.90 9.48 7.98
CA ALA A 180 -26.39 10.79 8.40
C ALA A 180 -27.22 11.50 7.30
N SER A 181 -26.80 11.40 6.04
CA SER A 181 -27.54 12.00 4.91
C SER A 181 -28.87 11.29 4.60
N SER A 182 -29.03 10.03 5.00
CA SER A 182 -30.31 9.32 4.92
C SER A 182 -31.38 9.84 5.90
N SER A 183 -30.97 10.59 6.93
CA SER A 183 -31.85 11.16 7.96
C SER A 183 -32.35 12.58 7.65
N ASP A 184 -31.60 13.44 6.92
CA ASP A 184 -31.89 14.90 6.90
C ASP A 184 -32.04 15.56 5.51
N PHE A 185 -31.94 14.86 4.39
CA PHE A 185 -32.08 15.47 3.04
C PHE A 185 -33.36 15.11 2.26
N ARG A 186 -34.31 14.39 2.85
CA ARG A 186 -35.60 14.08 2.18
C ARG A 186 -36.67 15.18 2.27
N TYR A 187 -36.37 16.30 2.92
CA TYR A 187 -37.28 17.46 3.01
C TYR A 187 -36.52 18.78 2.89
N ARG A 188 -36.04 19.12 1.70
CA ARG A 188 -35.84 20.52 1.27
C ARG A 188 -36.11 20.66 -0.21
#